data_AF-A0A9E7FPC7-F1
#
_entry.id   AF-A0A9E7FPC7-F1
#
_cell.length_a   1.000
_cell.length_b   1.000
_cell.length_c   1.000
_cell.angle_alpha   90.00
_cell.angle_beta   90.00
_cell.angle_gamma   90.00
#
_symmetry.space_group_name_H-M   'P 1'
#
loop_
_entity.id
_entity.type
_entity.pdbx_description
1 polymer ?
#
loop_
_entity_poly.entity_id
_entity_poly.type
_entity_poly.pdbx_seq_one_letter_code
_entity_poly.pdbx_strand_id
1 'polypeptide(L)' 'MSSSKPAGSIHDFTVKDARGNDVDLSIYKRKVLLIVNVASQCGLTNSNYKELTQLYEKYKDKEL' A
#
# COMPACT_ATOMS: atom_id res chain seq x y z
N MET A 1 -1.86 26.83 9.41
CA MET A 1 -1.97 25.79 10.44
C MET A 1 -2.69 24.60 9.82
N SER A 2 -1.99 23.47 9.62
CA SER A 2 -2.62 22.27 9.06
C SER A 2 -3.24 21.48 10.20
N SER A 3 -4.57 21.54 10.32
CA SER A 3 -5.31 20.73 11.28
C SER A 3 -5.23 19.27 10.83
N SER A 4 -4.31 18.50 11.40
CA SER A 4 -4.27 17.06 11.21
C SER A 4 -5.49 16.44 11.90
N LYS A 5 -6.57 16.20 11.14
CA LYS A 5 -7.67 15.33 11.59
C LYS A 5 -7.04 13.99 11.99
N PRO A 6 -7.28 13.48 13.21
CA PRO A 6 -6.79 12.15 13.56
C PRO A 6 -7.46 11.18 12.59
N ALA A 7 -6.67 10.56 11.72
CA ALA A 7 -7.19 9.60 10.77
C ALA A 7 -7.55 8.34 11.55
N GLY A 8 -8.85 8.09 11.72
CA GLY A 8 -9.35 6.95 12.47
C GLY A 8 -8.98 5.62 11.80
N SER A 9 -8.83 5.63 10.47
CA SER A 9 -8.42 4.47 9.68
C SER A 9 -7.58 4.84 8.47
N ILE A 10 -6.76 3.89 8.00
CA ILE A 10 -6.12 3.97 6.69
C ILE A 10 -7.13 4.09 5.54
N HIS A 11 -8.37 3.63 5.75
CA HIS A 11 -9.43 3.67 4.75
C HIS A 11 -10.06 5.06 4.55
N ASP A 12 -9.65 6.06 5.34
CA ASP A 12 -10.15 7.44 5.23
C ASP A 12 -9.28 8.29 4.28
N PHE A 13 -8.21 7.71 3.71
CA PHE A 13 -7.28 8.43 2.85
C PHE A 13 -7.54 8.18 1.36
N THR A 14 -7.39 9.25 0.60
CA THR A 14 -7.15 9.19 -0.84
C THR A 14 -5.68 9.49 -1.10
N VAL A 15 -5.02 8.64 -1.89
CA VAL A 15 -3.60 8.77 -2.23
C VAL A 15 -3.41 8.81 -3.74
N LYS A 16 -2.24 9.28 -4.19
CA LYS A 16 -1.86 9.24 -5.60
C LYS A 16 -1.14 7.93 -5.92
N ASP A 17 -1.56 7.26 -6.98
CA ASP A 17 -0.83 6.11 -7.53
C ASP A 17 0.44 6.56 -8.28
N ALA A 18 1.22 5.59 -8.76
CA ALA A 18 2.45 5.86 -9.53
C ALA A 18 2.20 6.59 -10.88
N ARG A 19 0.94 6.70 -11.33
CA ARG A 19 0.53 7.40 -12.56
C ARG A 19 -0.11 8.77 -12.24
N GLY A 20 -0.26 9.14 -10.97
CA GLY A 20 -0.89 10.39 -10.53
C GLY A 20 -2.42 10.34 -10.43
N ASN A 21 -3.03 9.17 -10.54
CA ASN A 21 -4.48 9.01 -10.32
C ASN A 21 -4.80 8.98 -8.83
N ASP A 22 -5.97 9.49 -8.46
CA ASP A 22 -6.48 9.35 -7.10
C ASP A 22 -7.00 7.93 -6.85
N VAL A 23 -6.56 7.35 -5.73
CA VAL A 23 -6.98 6.04 -5.24
C VAL A 23 -7.56 6.23 -3.84
N ASP A 24 -8.86 6.00 -3.69
CA ASP A 24 -9.51 5.93 -2.39
C ASP A 24 -9.17 4.59 -1.70
N LEU A 25 -8.48 4.65 -0.56
CA LEU A 25 -8.08 3.45 0.18
C LEU A 25 -9.26 2.72 0.84
N SER A 26 -10.47 3.27 0.78
CA SER A 26 -11.71 2.61 1.20
C SER A 26 -12.03 1.35 0.38
N ILE A 27 -11.53 1.24 -0.87
CA ILE A 27 -11.70 0.06 -1.74
C ILE A 27 -11.06 -1.21 -1.16
N TYR A 28 -10.14 -1.04 -0.21
CA TYR A 28 -9.42 -2.12 0.43
C TYR A 28 -10.04 -2.57 1.77
N LYS A 29 -11.23 -2.06 2.12
CA LYS A 29 -11.95 -2.51 3.31
C LYS A 29 -12.21 -4.01 3.25
N ARG A 30 -12.12 -4.65 4.43
CA ARG A 30 -12.32 -6.11 4.62
C ARG A 30 -11.29 -6.99 3.89
N LYS A 31 -10.15 -6.44 3.48
CA LYS A 31 -9.01 -7.20 2.97
C LYS A 31 -7.86 -7.09 3.95
N VAL A 32 -7.05 -8.14 4.06
CA VAL A 32 -5.75 -8.05 4.72
C VAL A 32 -4.81 -7.20 3.86
N LEU A 33 -4.17 -6.18 4.45
CA LEU A 33 -3.29 -5.26 3.75
C LEU A 33 -1.87 -5.30 4.30
N LEU A 34 -0.90 -5.38 3.39
CA LEU A 34 0.52 -5.18 3.67
C LEU A 34 0.96 -3.85 3.06
N ILE A 35 1.28 -2.88 3.92
CA ILE A 35 1.74 -1.55 3.50
C ILE A 35 3.26 -1.48 3.72
N VAL A 36 4.00 -1.22 2.65
CA VAL A 36 5.47 -1.21 2.68
C VAL A 36 5.97 0.16 2.27
N ASN A 37 6.84 0.75 3.10
CA ASN A 37 7.60 1.94 2.74
C ASN A 37 8.90 1.51 2.05
N VAL A 38 9.10 1.90 0.79
CA VAL A 38 10.29 1.56 0.00
C VAL A 38 11.03 2.83 -0.43
N ALA A 39 12.34 2.85 -0.22
CA ALA A 39 13.22 3.92 -0.70
C ALA A 39 14.01 3.43 -1.93
N SER A 40 13.90 4.15 -3.06
CA SER A 40 14.43 3.72 -4.37
C SER A 40 15.95 3.54 -4.43
N GLN A 41 16.72 4.21 -3.56
CA GLN A 41 18.18 4.11 -3.49
C GLN A 41 18.68 3.16 -2.38
N CYS A 42 17.80 2.31 -1.84
CA CYS A 42 18.22 1.31 -0.86
C CYS A 42 18.87 0.12 -1.58
N GLY A 43 20.02 -0.37 -1.08
CA GLY A 43 20.70 -1.54 -1.64
C GLY A 43 19.88 -2.84 -1.60
N LEU A 44 18.78 -2.87 -0.84
CA LEU A 44 17.86 -4.01 -0.70
C LEU A 44 16.63 -3.91 -1.60
N THR A 45 16.47 -2.83 -2.35
CA THR A 45 15.27 -2.53 -3.16
C THR A 45 14.94 -3.67 -4.12
N ASN A 46 15.96 -4.22 -4.81
CA ASN A 46 15.77 -5.29 -5.78
C ASN A 46 15.27 -6.60 -5.14
N SER A 47 15.83 -7.01 -4.01
CA SER A 47 15.39 -8.21 -3.29
C SER A 47 13.98 -8.02 -2.72
N ASN A 48 13.71 -6.85 -2.12
CA ASN A 48 12.41 -6.53 -1.55
C ASN A 48 11.29 -6.58 -2.60
N TYR A 49 11.47 -5.98 -3.78
CA TYR A 49 10.45 -6.03 -4.82
C TYR A 49 10.19 -7.45 -5.31
N LYS A 50 11.23 -8.27 -5.46
CA LYS A 50 11.10 -9.67 -5.88
C LYS A 50 10.29 -10.47 -4.87
N GLU A 51 10.63 -10.38 -3.59
CA GLU A 51 9.94 -11.10 -2.51
C GLU A 51 8.49 -10.63 -2.34
N LEU A 52 8.25 -9.32 -2.42
CA LEU A 52 6.89 -8.76 -2.39
C LEU A 52 6.05 -9.24 -3.58
N THR A 53 6.66 -9.36 -4.76
CA THR A 53 5.99 -9.93 -5.94
C THR A 53 5.63 -11.40 -5.71
N GLN A 54 6.55 -12.20 -5.17
CA GLN A 54 6.29 -13.60 -4.83
C GLN A 54 5.18 -13.76 -3.79
N LEU A 55 5.16 -12.88 -2.78
CA LEU A 55 4.10 -12.85 -1.78
C LEU A 55 2.75 -12.52 -2.41
N TYR A 56 2.70 -11.47 -3.26
CA TYR A 56 1.49 -11.11 -3.99
C TYR A 56 0.96 -12.28 -4.83
N GLU A 57 1.81 -12.90 -5.64
CA GLU A 57 1.42 -14.05 -6.47
C GLU A 57 0.89 -15.24 -5.65
N LYS A 58 1.42 -15.44 -4.43
CA LYS A 58 0.98 -16.53 -3.54
C LYS A 58 -0.38 -16.29 -2.89
N TYR A 59 -0.78 -15.02 -2.69
CA TYR A 59 -1.93 -14.66 -1.86
C TYR A 59 -3.03 -13.87 -2.58
N LYS A 60 -2.80 -13.35 -3.79
CA LYS A 60 -3.76 -12.50 -4.52
C LYS A 60 -5.12 -13.16 -4.77
N ASP A 61 -5.14 -14.47 -4.97
CA ASP A 61 -6.36 -15.25 -5.26
C ASP A 61 -6.96 -15.90 -4.00
N LYS A 62 -6.32 -15.71 -2.84
CA LYS A 62 -6.87 -16.19 -1.56
C LYS A 62 -7.77 -15.10 -1.00
N GLU A 63 -9.05 -15.42 -0.86
CA GLU A 63 -10.00 -14.58 -0.10
C GLU A 63 -9.66 -14.67 1.41
N LEU A 64 -8.67 -13.88 1.84
CA LEU A 64 -8.20 -13.73 3.22
C LEU A 64 -8.79 -12.49 3.91
#